data_AF-A0A2E8G3D2-F1
#
_entry.id   AF-A0A2E8G3D2-F1
#
_cell.length_a   1.000
_cell.length_b   1.000
_cell.length_c   1.000
_cell.angle_alpha   90.00
_cell.angle_beta   90.00
_cell.angle_gamma   90.00
#
_symmetry.space_group_name_H-M   'P 1'
#
loop_
_entity.id
_entity.type
_entity.pdbx_description
1 polymer ?
#
loop_
_entity_poly.entity_id
_entity_poly.type
_entity_poly.pdbx_seq_one_letter_code
_entity_poly.pdbx_strand_id
1 'polypeptide(L)'
;MSFWTVYLSGEIHTDWRERIVEGCADKELDIEFSAPVTDHEASDKVGVNILGAEEKRFWEDRLGAGINGIRTRKLIDEADLVVVRFGPKYKQWNAAFDAGYTAALGTPMIILHDEEHDHPLKEVDAAADAVARTPEQVVEMLAYILNA
;
A
#
# COMPACT_ATOMS: atom_id res chain seq x y z
N MET A 1 -23.79 8.33 -5.17
CA MET A 1 -22.33 8.18 -5.14
C MET A 1 -22.05 6.76 -4.67
N SER A 2 -21.18 6.05 -5.38
CA SER A 2 -20.70 4.75 -4.91
C SER A 2 -19.63 4.99 -3.87
N PHE A 3 -19.71 4.29 -2.76
CA PHE A 3 -18.67 4.21 -1.74
C PHE A 3 -17.45 3.47 -2.32
N TRP A 4 -16.25 4.03 -2.15
CA TRP A 4 -15.00 3.40 -2.63
C TRP A 4 -14.16 2.89 -1.47
N THR A 5 -13.48 1.77 -1.68
CA THR A 5 -12.46 1.24 -0.79
C THR A 5 -11.08 1.41 -1.42
N VAL A 6 -10.15 2.04 -0.69
CA VAL A 6 -8.79 2.32 -1.16
C VAL A 6 -7.76 1.67 -0.24
N TYR A 7 -6.89 0.82 -0.79
CA TYR A 7 -5.79 0.20 -0.04
C TYR A 7 -4.48 0.99 -0.20
N LEU A 8 -3.88 1.40 0.92
CA LEU A 8 -2.64 2.19 0.97
C LEU A 8 -1.43 1.29 1.31
N SER A 9 -0.85 0.66 0.29
CA SER A 9 0.37 -0.15 0.41
C SER A 9 1.63 0.70 0.38
N GLY A 10 2.72 0.19 0.96
CA GLY A 10 4.04 0.80 0.89
C GLY A 10 4.66 1.12 2.23
N GLU A 11 5.68 1.95 2.19
CA GLU A 11 6.52 2.35 3.33
C GLU A 11 5.73 2.93 4.51
N ILE A 12 6.26 2.75 5.73
CA ILE A 12 5.60 3.14 7.00
C ILE A 12 6.44 4.11 7.84
N HIS A 13 7.36 4.84 7.20
CA HIS A 13 8.34 5.71 7.81
C HIS A 13 8.05 7.22 7.61
N THR A 14 6.99 7.56 6.86
CA THR A 14 6.53 8.95 6.66
C THR A 14 5.01 9.08 6.87
N ASP A 15 4.50 10.31 6.77
CA ASP A 15 3.10 10.71 7.01
C ASP A 15 2.21 10.68 5.76
N TRP A 16 2.66 10.02 4.69
CA TRP A 16 1.99 10.08 3.38
C TRP A 16 0.56 9.53 3.40
N ARG A 17 0.26 8.54 4.26
CA ARG A 17 -1.08 7.96 4.37
C ARG A 17 -2.02 8.94 5.02
N GLU A 18 -1.60 9.53 6.13
CA GLU A 18 -2.32 10.54 6.88
C GLU A 18 -2.68 11.71 5.97
N ARG A 19 -1.72 12.19 5.17
CA ARG A 19 -1.95 13.27 4.19
C ARG A 19 -3.00 12.92 3.13
N ILE A 20 -3.04 11.69 2.64
CA ILE A 20 -4.09 11.25 1.69
C ILE A 20 -5.45 11.19 2.38
N VAL A 21 -5.51 10.57 3.56
CA VAL A 21 -6.75 10.40 4.33
C VAL A 21 -7.34 11.75 4.70
N GLU A 22 -6.53 12.65 5.28
CA GLU A 22 -6.94 14.00 5.67
C GLU A 22 -7.34 14.82 4.44
N GLY A 23 -6.55 14.81 3.36
CA GLY A 23 -6.88 15.55 2.14
C GLY A 23 -8.16 15.08 1.45
N CYS A 24 -8.49 13.79 1.52
CA CYS A 24 -9.75 13.25 1.01
C CYS A 24 -10.94 13.60 1.93
N ALA A 25 -10.73 13.58 3.25
CA ALA A 25 -11.73 13.99 4.22
C ALA A 25 -12.08 15.48 4.11
N ASP A 26 -11.08 16.35 3.91
CA ASP A 26 -11.26 17.79 3.68
C ASP A 26 -12.07 18.10 2.42
N LYS A 27 -12.04 17.20 1.43
CA LYS A 27 -12.83 17.27 0.20
C LYS A 27 -14.17 16.52 0.29
N GLU A 28 -14.51 16.00 1.47
CA GLU A 28 -15.74 15.25 1.73
C GLU A 28 -15.92 14.03 0.79
N LEU A 29 -14.81 13.36 0.42
CA LEU A 29 -14.86 12.17 -0.44
C LEU A 29 -15.33 10.95 0.35
N ASP A 30 -16.28 10.19 -0.21
CA ASP A 30 -16.84 8.98 0.39
C ASP A 30 -15.93 7.75 0.13
N ILE A 31 -14.83 7.66 0.89
CA ILE A 31 -13.80 6.63 0.76
C ILE A 31 -13.53 5.96 2.12
N GLU A 32 -13.44 4.63 2.12
CA GLU A 32 -12.85 3.85 3.21
C GLU A 32 -11.41 3.47 2.88
N PHE A 33 -10.48 3.89 3.73
CA PHE A 33 -9.07 3.56 3.59
C PHE A 33 -8.69 2.34 4.42
N SER A 34 -7.88 1.46 3.85
CA SER A 34 -7.25 0.37 4.56
C SER A 34 -5.74 0.31 4.28
N ALA A 35 -4.97 -0.33 5.17
CA ALA A 35 -3.52 -0.35 5.12
C ALA A 35 -2.97 -1.65 5.74
N PRO A 36 -1.70 -2.01 5.46
CA PRO A 36 -1.01 -3.06 6.22
C PRO A 36 -0.88 -2.67 7.70
N VAL A 37 -0.49 -3.63 8.54
CA VAL A 37 -0.16 -3.34 9.94
C VAL A 37 1.08 -2.44 9.96
N THR A 38 0.91 -1.19 10.44
CA THR A 38 1.98 -0.18 10.50
C THR A 38 2.77 -0.24 11.80
N ASP A 39 2.27 -0.94 12.82
CA ASP A 39 3.04 -1.28 14.01
C ASP A 39 4.08 -2.36 13.67
N HIS A 40 5.34 -1.94 13.60
CA HIS A 40 6.47 -2.79 13.26
C HIS A 40 6.60 -4.01 14.18
N GLU A 41 6.51 -3.82 15.50
CA GLU A 41 6.73 -4.93 16.43
C GLU A 41 5.57 -5.93 16.37
N ALA A 42 4.34 -5.43 16.27
CA ALA A 42 3.17 -6.28 16.08
C ALA A 42 3.27 -7.08 14.78
N SER A 43 3.64 -6.42 13.68
CA SER A 43 3.79 -7.04 12.36
C SER A 43 4.91 -8.09 12.33
N ASP A 44 6.09 -7.78 12.85
CA ASP A 44 7.26 -8.66 12.79
C ASP A 44 7.06 -9.91 13.67
N LYS A 45 6.47 -9.74 14.87
CA LYS A 45 6.33 -10.83 15.85
C LYS A 45 5.02 -11.62 15.77
N VAL A 46 4.07 -11.23 14.91
CA VAL A 46 2.74 -11.88 14.86
C VAL A 46 2.83 -13.40 14.69
N GLY A 47 3.79 -13.85 13.88
CA GLY A 47 4.04 -15.27 13.62
C GLY A 47 4.37 -16.04 14.90
N VAL A 48 5.42 -15.61 15.60
CA VAL A 48 5.91 -16.29 16.81
C VAL A 48 4.98 -16.12 18.01
N ASN A 49 4.26 -15.00 18.08
CA ASN A 49 3.28 -14.72 19.13
C ASN A 49 2.06 -15.65 19.06
N ILE A 50 1.67 -16.10 17.87
CA ILE A 50 0.47 -16.92 17.66
C ILE A 50 0.83 -18.40 17.45
N LEU A 51 1.83 -18.70 16.63
CA LEU A 51 2.14 -20.06 16.17
C LEU A 51 3.24 -20.74 17.00
N GLY A 52 3.90 -20.00 17.89
CA GLY A 52 4.95 -20.48 18.77
C GLY A 52 6.33 -19.93 18.40
N ALA A 53 7.25 -19.95 19.38
CA ALA A 53 8.60 -19.43 19.22
C ALA A 53 9.37 -20.17 18.13
N GLU A 54 10.23 -19.44 17.43
CA GLU A 54 11.08 -19.96 16.37
C GLU A 54 12.52 -19.49 16.60
N GLU A 55 13.50 -20.38 16.49
CA GLU A 55 14.90 -20.07 16.78
C GLU A 55 15.61 -19.46 15.56
N LYS A 56 15.16 -19.82 14.36
CA LYS A 56 15.77 -19.36 13.11
C LYS A 56 15.03 -18.15 12.60
N ARG A 57 15.72 -17.00 12.59
CA ARG A 57 15.19 -15.72 12.09
C ARG A 57 14.46 -15.81 10.74
N PHE A 58 14.97 -16.61 9.80
CA PHE A 58 14.29 -16.82 8.51
C PHE A 58 12.86 -17.37 8.66
N TRP A 59 12.66 -18.32 9.57
CA TRP A 59 11.34 -18.91 9.81
C TRP A 59 10.46 -17.97 10.64
N GLU A 60 11.03 -17.22 11.57
CA GLU A 60 10.33 -16.13 12.28
C GLU A 60 9.74 -15.12 11.28
N ASP A 61 10.58 -14.57 10.38
CA ASP A 61 10.16 -13.64 9.34
C ASP A 61 9.10 -14.26 8.42
N ARG A 62 9.24 -15.54 8.07
CA ARG A 62 8.30 -16.25 7.21
C ARG A 62 6.93 -16.46 7.88
N LEU A 63 6.89 -16.74 9.18
CA LEU A 63 5.64 -16.87 9.93
C LEU A 63 4.91 -15.52 9.98
N GLY A 64 5.62 -14.44 10.29
CA GLY A 64 5.07 -13.08 10.28
C GLY A 64 4.54 -12.69 8.90
N ALA A 65 5.36 -12.84 7.86
CA ALA A 65 4.97 -12.56 6.48
C ALA A 65 3.76 -13.39 6.02
N GLY A 66 3.65 -14.65 6.45
CA GLY A 66 2.53 -15.52 6.13
C GLY A 66 1.20 -15.00 6.67
N ILE A 67 1.16 -14.61 7.94
CA ILE A 67 -0.06 -14.09 8.59
C ILE A 67 -0.43 -12.71 8.02
N ASN A 68 0.54 -11.80 7.93
CA ASN A 68 0.31 -10.47 7.34
C ASN A 68 -0.17 -10.59 5.90
N GLY A 69 0.39 -11.52 5.12
CA GLY A 69 -0.01 -11.78 3.74
C GLY A 69 -1.47 -12.23 3.58
N ILE A 70 -2.07 -12.89 4.57
CA ILE A 70 -3.52 -13.22 4.53
C ILE A 70 -4.34 -11.93 4.55
N ARG A 71 -4.01 -11.00 5.46
CA ARG A 71 -4.69 -9.72 5.60
C ARG A 71 -4.45 -8.83 4.38
N THR A 72 -3.20 -8.66 3.95
CA THR A 72 -2.83 -7.83 2.81
C THR A 72 -3.55 -8.28 1.54
N ARG A 73 -3.52 -9.59 1.21
CA ARG A 73 -4.24 -10.09 0.03
C ARG A 73 -5.73 -9.81 0.11
N LYS A 74 -6.35 -10.07 1.27
CA LYS A 74 -7.79 -9.80 1.46
C LYS A 74 -8.15 -8.33 1.19
N LEU A 75 -7.35 -7.40 1.72
CA LEU A 75 -7.60 -5.98 1.56
C LEU A 75 -7.32 -5.49 0.13
N ILE A 76 -6.32 -6.05 -0.56
CA ILE A 76 -6.10 -5.76 -1.99
C ILE A 76 -7.24 -6.32 -2.85
N ASP A 77 -7.66 -7.57 -2.61
CA ASP A 77 -8.73 -8.24 -3.36
C ASP A 77 -10.08 -7.51 -3.25
N GLU A 78 -10.32 -6.80 -2.14
CA GLU A 78 -11.55 -6.05 -1.89
C GLU A 78 -11.48 -4.57 -2.30
N ALA A 79 -10.29 -4.04 -2.60
CA ALA A 79 -10.11 -2.64 -2.92
C ALA A 79 -10.62 -2.29 -4.32
N ASP A 80 -11.33 -1.16 -4.42
CA ASP A 80 -11.69 -0.56 -5.71
C ASP A 80 -10.48 0.12 -6.37
N LEU A 81 -9.51 0.58 -5.56
CA LEU A 81 -8.25 1.16 -6.01
C LEU A 81 -7.13 0.91 -5.00
N VAL A 82 -5.91 0.70 -5.49
CA VAL A 82 -4.71 0.55 -4.65
C VAL A 82 -3.73 1.70 -4.90
N VAL A 83 -3.22 2.28 -3.82
CA VAL A 83 -2.09 3.23 -3.88
C VAL A 83 -0.87 2.54 -3.29
N VAL A 84 0.23 2.49 -4.04
CA VAL A 84 1.50 1.90 -3.58
C VAL A 84 2.59 2.97 -3.47
N ARG A 85 3.06 3.23 -2.24
CA ARG A 85 4.14 4.20 -1.96
C ARG A 85 5.51 3.53 -1.96
N PHE A 86 6.43 4.06 -2.77
CA PHE A 86 7.86 3.71 -2.75
C PHE A 86 8.72 4.84 -2.17
N GLY A 87 9.12 4.71 -0.90
CA GLY A 87 9.93 5.70 -0.20
C GLY A 87 11.46 5.49 -0.33
N PRO A 88 12.27 6.49 0.06
CA PRO A 88 13.74 6.48 -0.10
C PRO A 88 14.47 5.50 0.82
N LYS A 89 13.80 4.99 1.85
CA LYS A 89 14.41 4.11 2.87
C LYS A 89 14.11 2.65 2.58
N TYR A 90 15.15 1.83 2.74
CA TYR A 90 15.13 0.38 2.55
C TYR A 90 14.73 -0.04 1.13
N LYS A 91 14.96 -1.32 0.83
CA LYS A 91 14.51 -1.92 -0.41
C LYS A 91 13.09 -2.41 -0.19
N GLN A 92 12.11 -1.77 -0.83
CA GLN A 92 10.68 -1.95 -0.55
C GLN A 92 10.08 -3.13 -1.32
N TRP A 93 10.63 -4.32 -1.09
CA TRP A 93 10.27 -5.53 -1.82
C TRP A 93 8.83 -5.97 -1.57
N ASN A 94 8.29 -5.73 -0.38
CA ASN A 94 6.89 -5.95 -0.07
C ASN A 94 5.98 -5.03 -0.91
N ALA A 95 6.31 -3.74 -1.04
CA ALA A 95 5.57 -2.80 -1.86
C ALA A 95 5.61 -3.20 -3.36
N ALA A 96 6.78 -3.61 -3.85
CA ALA A 96 6.92 -4.14 -5.21
C ALA A 96 6.09 -5.41 -5.44
N PHE A 97 6.02 -6.29 -4.43
CA PHE A 97 5.19 -7.49 -4.50
C PHE A 97 3.70 -7.16 -4.52
N ASP A 98 3.25 -6.24 -3.66
CA ASP A 98 1.86 -5.78 -3.62
C ASP A 98 1.45 -5.09 -4.93
N ALA A 99 2.32 -4.27 -5.51
CA ALA A 99 2.08 -3.66 -6.82
C ALA A 99 1.96 -4.71 -7.93
N GLY A 100 2.84 -5.72 -7.94
CA GLY A 100 2.77 -6.82 -8.90
C GLY A 100 1.50 -7.67 -8.74
N TYR A 101 1.08 -7.94 -7.50
CA TYR A 101 -0.16 -8.67 -7.21
C TYR A 101 -1.39 -7.87 -7.64
N THR A 102 -1.42 -6.56 -7.34
CA THR A 102 -2.48 -5.63 -7.77
C THR A 102 -2.61 -5.60 -9.29
N ALA A 103 -1.48 -5.45 -10.00
CA ALA A 103 -1.46 -5.48 -11.46
C ALA A 103 -1.96 -6.82 -12.03
N ALA A 104 -1.62 -7.94 -11.39
CA ALA A 104 -2.08 -9.26 -11.81
C ALA A 104 -3.60 -9.47 -11.64
N LEU A 105 -4.23 -8.82 -10.65
CA LEU A 105 -5.68 -8.83 -10.47
C LEU A 105 -6.42 -7.91 -11.45
N GLY A 106 -5.72 -6.94 -12.04
CA GLY A 106 -6.32 -5.88 -12.84
C GLY A 106 -7.05 -4.82 -12.00
N THR A 107 -6.72 -4.72 -10.71
CA THR A 107 -7.25 -3.67 -9.83
C THR A 107 -6.59 -2.33 -10.18
N PRO A 108 -7.36 -1.24 -10.33
CA PRO A 108 -6.80 0.08 -10.60
C PRO A 108 -5.73 0.49 -9.60
N MET A 109 -4.61 1.03 -10.10
CA MET A 109 -3.41 1.27 -9.29
C MET A 109 -2.78 2.63 -9.53
N ILE A 110 -2.44 3.31 -8.44
CA ILE A 110 -1.64 4.54 -8.43
C ILE A 110 -0.31 4.25 -7.72
N ILE A 111 0.82 4.57 -8.36
CA ILE A 111 2.13 4.53 -7.71
C ILE A 111 2.49 5.91 -7.19
N LEU A 112 2.96 5.99 -5.95
CA LEU A 112 3.46 7.22 -5.35
C LEU A 112 4.96 7.08 -5.06
N HIS A 113 5.81 7.79 -5.81
CA HIS A 113 7.26 7.73 -5.62
C HIS A 113 7.97 9.03 -5.98
N ASP A 114 9.10 9.30 -5.34
CA ASP A 114 10.00 10.41 -5.66
C ASP A 114 10.79 10.12 -6.95
N GLU A 115 11.28 11.17 -7.64
CA GLU A 115 11.98 11.06 -8.93
C GLU A 115 13.20 10.12 -8.92
N GLU A 116 13.84 9.96 -7.77
CA GLU A 116 14.99 9.06 -7.62
C GLU A 116 14.67 7.58 -7.92
N HIS A 117 13.38 7.21 -7.89
CA HIS A 117 12.92 5.86 -8.18
C HIS A 117 12.44 5.65 -9.62
N ASP A 118 12.48 6.67 -10.49
CA ASP A 118 12.01 6.58 -11.89
C ASP A 118 12.62 5.38 -12.64
N HIS A 119 13.94 5.21 -12.57
CA HIS A 119 14.59 4.11 -13.29
C HIS A 119 14.34 2.74 -12.64
N PRO A 120 14.48 2.57 -11.31
CA PRO A 120 14.15 1.31 -10.64
C PRO A 120 12.69 0.86 -10.77
N LEU A 121 11.74 1.80 -10.90
CA LEU A 121 10.31 1.50 -10.92
C LEU A 121 9.67 1.52 -12.30
N LYS A 122 10.41 1.79 -13.39
CA LYS A 122 9.85 1.91 -14.75
C LYS A 122 8.92 0.76 -15.18
N GLU A 123 9.17 -0.50 -14.79
CA GLU A 123 8.27 -1.62 -15.07
C GLU A 123 7.01 -1.62 -14.19
N VAL A 124 7.12 -1.18 -12.93
CA VAL A 124 5.99 -1.01 -12.01
C VAL A 124 5.13 0.17 -12.46
N ASP A 125 5.75 1.29 -12.83
CA ASP A 125 5.08 2.48 -13.36
C ASP A 125 4.33 2.17 -14.65
N ALA A 126 4.92 1.35 -15.54
CA ALA A 126 4.26 0.91 -16.77
C ALA A 126 3.04 0.01 -16.54
N ALA A 127 2.94 -0.62 -15.37
CA ALA A 127 1.79 -1.45 -14.99
C ALA A 127 0.70 -0.67 -14.23
N ALA A 128 0.96 0.57 -13.85
CA ALA A 128 0.04 1.42 -13.11
C ALA A 128 -0.84 2.28 -14.04
N ASP A 129 -2.01 2.69 -13.55
CA ASP A 129 -2.89 3.61 -14.26
C ASP A 129 -2.42 5.07 -14.13
N ALA A 130 -1.75 5.39 -13.01
CA ALA A 130 -1.15 6.70 -12.77
C ALA A 130 0.06 6.64 -11.85
N VAL A 131 0.94 7.63 -11.99
CA VAL A 131 2.11 7.84 -11.15
C VAL A 131 2.05 9.24 -10.54
N ALA A 132 2.12 9.31 -9.22
CA ALA A 132 2.15 10.53 -8.42
C ALA A 132 3.53 10.76 -7.80
N ARG A 133 3.84 12.03 -7.58
CA ARG A 133 5.05 12.52 -6.89
C ARG A 133 4.73 13.02 -5.48
N THR A 134 3.50 13.43 -5.21
CA THR A 134 3.08 13.87 -3.86
C THR A 134 1.75 13.23 -3.43
N PRO A 135 1.50 13.09 -2.12
CA PRO A 135 0.20 12.67 -1.59
C PRO A 135 -0.97 13.51 -2.14
N GLU A 136 -0.77 14.83 -2.31
CA GLU A 136 -1.81 15.74 -2.79
C GLU A 136 -2.22 15.44 -4.24
N GLN A 137 -1.28 15.00 -5.09
CA GLN A 137 -1.64 14.55 -6.44
C GLN A 137 -2.54 13.31 -6.40
N VAL A 138 -2.33 12.41 -5.44
CA VAL A 138 -3.24 11.27 -5.23
C VAL A 138 -4.62 11.75 -4.80
N VAL A 139 -4.69 12.71 -3.86
CA VAL A 139 -5.96 13.30 -3.41
C VAL A 139 -6.72 13.96 -4.56
N GLU A 140 -6.05 14.75 -5.42
CA GLU A 140 -6.71 15.37 -6.56
C GLU A 140 -7.19 14.34 -7.61
N MET A 141 -6.43 13.26 -7.83
CA MET A 141 -6.88 12.16 -8.70
C MET A 141 -8.13 11.48 -8.14
N LEU A 142 -8.14 11.14 -6.85
CA LEU A 142 -9.31 10.54 -6.19
C LEU A 142 -10.52 11.48 -6.26
N ALA A 143 -10.32 12.79 -6.01
CA ALA A 143 -11.38 13.78 -6.10
C ALA A 143 -11.97 13.88 -7.52
N TYR A 144 -11.13 13.80 -8.56
CA TYR A 144 -11.61 13.77 -9.94
C TYR A 144 -12.40 12.50 -10.25
N ILE A 145 -11.87 11.32 -9.87
CA ILE A 145 -12.48 10.01 -10.16
C ILE A 145 -13.86 9.89 -9.50
N LEU A 146 -14.02 10.34 -8.26
CA LEU A 146 -15.26 10.16 -7.50
C LEU A 146 -16.35 11.21 -7.81
N ASN A 147 -15.99 12.36 -8.38
CA ASN A 147 -16.93 13.46 -8.64
C ASN A 147 -17.24 13.69 -10.13
N ALA A 148 -16.58 12.97 -11.03
CA ALA A 148 -16.82 13.04 -12.47
C ALA A 148 -18.13 12.37 -12.92
#